data_AF-A0A9X1IF97-F1
#
_entry.id   AF-A0A9X1IF97-F1
#
_cell.length_a   1.000
_cell.length_b   1.000
_cell.length_c   1.000
_cell.angle_alpha   90.00
_cell.angle_beta   90.00
_cell.angle_gamma   90.00
#
_symmetry.space_group_name_H-M   'P 1'
#
loop_
_entity.id
_entity.type
_entity.pdbx_description
1 polymer ?
#
loop_
_entity_poly.entity_id
_entity_poly.type
_entity_poly.pdbx_seq_one_letter_code
_entity_poly.pdbx_strand_id
1 'polypeptide(L)'
;MTLIFVALLALSWTGLSLAVLAMVMKKVSPPRQAAWRAFGLALVLNTISAWYATPGEPLPTVLLILICHALLLPPLLLAARREEQRGRPPV
;
A
#
# COMPACT_ATOMS: atom_id res chain seq x y z
N MET A 1 24.04 -6.61 -1.60
CA MET A 1 23.02 -7.65 -1.88
C MET A 1 21.92 -7.70 -0.83
N THR A 2 22.24 -7.72 0.47
CA THR A 2 21.27 -7.71 1.58
C THR A 2 20.23 -6.58 1.49
N LEU A 3 20.63 -5.34 1.17
CA LEU A 3 19.70 -4.21 1.01
C LEU A 3 18.63 -4.42 -0.07
N ILE A 4 18.98 -5.11 -1.16
CA ILE A 4 18.03 -5.40 -2.25
C ILE A 4 16.99 -6.42 -1.77
N PHE A 5 17.42 -7.46 -1.06
CA PHE A 5 16.51 -8.43 -0.45
C PHE A 5 15.59 -7.78 0.58
N VAL A 6 16.11 -6.88 1.41
CA VAL A 6 15.32 -6.12 2.38
C VAL A 6 14.30 -5.23 1.67
N ALA A 7 14.69 -4.55 0.60
CA ALA A 7 13.77 -3.72 -0.19
C ALA A 7 12.67 -4.55 -0.87
N LEU A 8 13.00 -5.71 -1.44
CA LEU A 8 12.02 -6.63 -2.04
C LEU A 8 11.07 -7.22 -1.00
N LEU A 9 11.58 -7.57 0.19
CA LEU A 9 10.78 -8.05 1.30
C LEU A 9 9.82 -6.96 1.78
N ALA A 10 10.31 -5.73 1.98
CA ALA A 10 9.50 -4.58 2.37
C ALA A 10 8.42 -4.27 1.32
N LEU A 11 8.77 -4.32 0.03
CA LEU A 11 7.82 -4.11 -1.06
C LEU A 11 6.73 -5.19 -1.08
N SER A 12 7.12 -6.45 -0.93
CA SER A 12 6.18 -7.59 -0.92
C SER A 12 5.24 -7.53 0.28
N TRP A 13 5.78 -7.22 1.46
CA TRP A 13 5.01 -7.07 2.69
C TRP A 13 4.03 -5.88 2.62
N THR A 14 4.48 -4.76 2.08
CA THR A 14 3.64 -3.56 1.88
C THR A 14 2.51 -3.84 0.90
N GLY A 15 2.81 -4.51 -0.23
CA GLY A 15 1.81 -4.89 -1.22
C GLY A 15 0.76 -5.85 -0.65
N LEU A 16 1.19 -6.87 0.10
CA LEU A 16 0.28 -7.82 0.75
C LEU A 16 -0.62 -7.11 1.78
N SER A 17 -0.04 -6.26 2.62
CA SER A 17 -0.78 -5.50 3.64
C SER A 17 -1.83 -4.59 3.01
N LEU A 18 -1.47 -3.88 1.94
CA LEU A 18 -2.39 -3.04 1.17
C LEU A 18 -3.53 -3.84 0.55
N ALA A 19 -3.23 -5.00 -0.05
CA ALA A 19 -4.24 -5.86 -0.67
C ALA A 19 -5.24 -6.40 0.37
N VAL A 20 -4.75 -6.89 1.51
CA VAL A 20 -5.61 -7.36 2.61
C VAL A 20 -6.46 -6.22 3.16
N LEU A 21 -5.86 -5.06 3.41
CA LEU A 21 -6.57 -3.91 3.96
C LEU A 21 -7.64 -3.39 2.99
N ALA A 22 -7.34 -3.35 1.68
CA ALA A 22 -8.30 -2.99 0.65
C ALA A 22 -9.47 -4.00 0.57
N MET A 23 -9.21 -5.31 0.66
CA MET A 23 -10.26 -6.34 0.70
C MET A 23 -11.15 -6.20 1.94
N VAL A 24 -10.57 -5.88 3.10
CA VAL A 24 -11.34 -5.65 4.34
C VAL A 24 -12.19 -4.39 4.20
N MET A 25 -11.62 -3.28 3.73
CA MET A 25 -12.33 -2.01 3.60
C MET A 25 -13.40 -2.00 2.50
N LYS A 26 -13.29 -2.89 1.50
CA LYS A 26 -14.32 -3.10 0.48
C LYS A 26 -15.66 -3.56 1.05
N LYS A 27 -15.68 -4.19 2.24
CA LYS A 27 -16.94 -4.58 2.92
C LYS A 27 -17.79 -3.38 3.36
N VAL A 28 -17.19 -2.20 3.47
CA VAL A 28 -17.81 -1.00 4.06
C VAL A 28 -17.73 0.24 3.17
N SER A 29 -17.03 0.18 2.03
CA SER A 29 -16.84 1.34 1.16
C SER A 29 -16.63 0.93 -0.31
N PRO A 30 -16.89 1.85 -1.27
CA PRO A 30 -16.61 1.62 -2.68
C PRO A 30 -15.15 1.20 -2.91
N PRO A 31 -14.86 0.33 -3.90
CA PRO A 31 -13.53 -0.26 -4.09
C PRO A 31 -12.42 0.80 -4.22
N ARG A 32 -12.70 1.89 -4.94
CA ARG A 32 -11.77 3.00 -5.10
C ARG A 32 -11.50 3.74 -3.79
N GLN A 33 -12.54 3.97 -2.97
CA GLN A 33 -12.38 4.65 -1.67
C GLN A 33 -11.66 3.75 -0.66
N ALA A 34 -11.95 2.44 -0.66
CA ALA A 34 -11.25 1.44 0.12
C ALA A 34 -9.75 1.41 -0.22
N ALA A 35 -9.39 1.43 -1.50
CA ALA A 35 -8.00 1.47 -1.96
C ALA A 35 -7.26 2.74 -1.48
N TRP A 36 -7.88 3.92 -1.60
CA TRP A 36 -7.29 5.17 -1.10
C TRP A 36 -7.13 5.20 0.42
N ARG A 37 -8.10 4.67 1.17
CA ARG A 37 -8.03 4.59 2.64
C ARG A 37 -6.97 3.60 3.09
N ALA A 38 -6.91 2.43 2.45
CA ALA A 38 -5.87 1.43 2.71
C ALA A 38 -4.47 2.00 2.43
N PHE A 39 -4.33 2.73 1.33
CA PHE A 39 -3.09 3.43 0.98
C PHE A 39 -2.68 4.47 2.02
N GLY A 40 -3.60 5.36 2.40
CA GLY A 40 -3.32 6.40 3.40
C GLY A 40 -2.97 5.82 4.77
N LEU A 41 -3.74 4.82 5.24
CA LEU A 41 -3.46 4.14 6.51
C LEU A 41 -2.11 3.44 6.51
N ALA A 42 -1.81 2.66 5.46
CA ALA A 42 -0.54 1.96 5.34
C ALA A 42 0.64 2.94 5.30
N LEU A 43 0.51 4.04 4.55
CA LEU A 43 1.57 5.04 4.44
C LEU A 43 1.86 5.70 5.79
N VAL A 44 0.81 6.12 6.52
CA VAL A 44 0.95 6.77 7.82
C VAL A 44 1.57 5.81 8.84
N LEU A 45 1.06 4.58 8.94
CA LEU A 45 1.56 3.59 9.89
C LEU A 45 3.02 3.21 9.62
N ASN A 46 3.38 2.99 8.34
CA ASN A 46 4.77 2.67 7.98
C ASN A 46 5.71 3.86 8.23
N THR A 47 5.28 5.09 7.94
CA THR A 47 6.10 6.29 8.19
C THR A 47 6.33 6.52 9.68
N ILE A 48 5.29 6.38 10.52
CA ILE A 48 5.42 6.48 11.98
C ILE A 48 6.32 5.36 12.50
N SER A 49 6.11 4.13 12.03
CA SER A 49 6.92 2.98 12.45
C SER A 49 8.39 3.17 12.09
N ALA A 50 8.71 3.68 10.90
CA ALA A 50 10.09 3.97 10.49
C ALA A 50 10.75 5.06 11.34
N TRP A 51 9.97 6.08 11.71
CA TRP A 51 10.43 7.16 12.58
C TRP A 51 10.83 6.65 13.98
N TYR A 52 10.07 5.71 14.54
CA TYR A 52 10.37 5.11 15.85
C TYR A 52 11.40 3.98 15.80
N ALA A 53 11.44 3.21 14.72
CA ALA A 53 12.27 2.00 14.63
C ALA A 53 13.72 2.26 14.21
N THR A 54 14.05 3.46 13.70
CA THR A 54 15.37 3.74 13.11
C THR A 54 16.14 4.80 13.94
N PRO A 55 16.89 4.41 14.98
CA PRO A 55 17.78 5.34 15.66
C PRO A 55 18.99 5.64 14.76
N GLY A 56 19.05 6.83 14.17
CA GLY A 56 20.22 7.33 13.43
C GLY A 56 19.89 7.96 12.08
N GLU A 57 19.22 7.22 11.18
CA GLU A 57 18.95 7.69 9.80
C GLU A 57 17.50 7.38 9.36
N PRO A 58 16.51 8.15 9.81
CA PRO A 58 15.10 7.93 9.45
C PRO A 58 14.80 8.23 7.96
N LEU A 59 15.63 9.09 7.34
CA LEU A 59 15.43 9.62 5.99
C LEU A 59 15.46 8.54 4.89
N PRO A 60 16.47 7.66 4.79
CA PRO A 60 16.48 6.57 3.82
C PRO A 60 15.33 5.57 4.01
N THR A 61 14.95 5.27 5.26
CA THR A 61 13.82 4.38 5.58
C THR A 61 12.49 4.98 5.11
N VAL A 62 12.27 6.27 5.37
CA VAL A 62 11.08 7.00 4.89
C VAL A 62 11.07 7.07 3.36
N LEU A 63 12.21 7.31 2.72
CA LEU A 63 12.30 7.32 1.25
C LEU A 63 11.93 5.96 0.65
N LEU A 64 12.42 4.87 1.24
CA LEU A 64 12.10 3.52 0.80
C LEU A 64 10.60 3.22 0.92
N ILE A 65 9.97 3.65 2.02
CA ILE A 65 8.52 3.54 2.22
C ILE A 65 7.76 4.30 1.14
N LEU A 66 8.14 5.55 0.87
CA LEU A 66 7.52 6.38 -0.16
C LEU A 66 7.65 5.74 -1.54
N ILE A 67 8.82 5.21 -1.89
CA ILE A 67 9.06 4.52 -3.17
C ILE A 67 8.18 3.27 -3.27
N CYS A 68 8.11 2.44 -2.22
CA CYS A 68 7.27 1.23 -2.21
C CYS A 68 5.79 1.59 -2.41
N HIS A 69 5.31 2.61 -1.71
CA HIS A 69 3.93 3.07 -1.82
C HIS A 69 3.65 3.68 -3.19
N ALA A 70 4.54 4.50 -3.74
CA ALA A 70 4.40 5.07 -5.08
C ALA A 70 4.36 3.98 -6.17
N LEU A 71 5.15 2.90 -6.04
CA LEU A 71 5.11 1.76 -6.97
C LEU A 71 3.80 0.97 -6.88
N LEU A 72 3.26 0.83 -5.67
CA LEU A 72 2.08 0.00 -5.39
C LEU A 72 0.76 0.74 -5.62
N LEU A 73 0.75 2.07 -5.62
CA LEU A 73 -0.46 2.86 -5.81
C LEU A 73 -1.11 2.65 -7.20
N PRO A 74 -0.39 2.71 -8.35
CA PRO A 74 -0.98 2.47 -9.66
C PRO A 74 -1.66 1.11 -9.80
N PRO A 75 -1.02 -0.04 -9.45
CA PRO A 75 -1.68 -1.34 -9.57
C PRO A 75 -2.85 -1.48 -8.60
N LEU A 76 -2.80 -0.88 -7.40
CA LEU A 76 -3.91 -0.88 -6.45
C LEU A 76 -5.14 -0.15 -7.01
N LEU A 77 -4.94 1.04 -7.60
CA LEU A 77 -6.01 1.81 -8.23
C LEU A 77 -6.54 1.12 -9.49
N LEU A 78 -5.66 0.51 -10.29
CA LEU A 78 -6.05 -0.23 -11.48
C LEU A 78 -6.89 -1.47 -11.12
N ALA A 79 -6.49 -2.19 -10.06
CA ALA A 79 -7.26 -3.30 -9.50
C ALA A 79 -8.64 -2.84 -9.00
N ALA A 80 -8.70 -1.77 -8.22
CA ALA A 80 -9.97 -1.20 -7.73
C ALA A 80 -10.91 -0.79 -8.89
N ARG A 81 -10.37 -0.18 -9.95
CA ARG A 81 -11.15 0.18 -11.16
C ARG A 81 -11.70 -1.05 -11.90
N ARG A 82 -10.89 -2.10 -12.04
CA ARG A 82 -11.34 -3.35 -12.69
C ARG A 82 -12.46 -4.02 -11.91
N GLU A 83 -12.39 -3.95 -10.57
CA GLU A 83 -13.47 -4.46 -9.72
C GLU A 83 -14.76 -3.64 -9.84
N GLU A 84 -14.68 -2.31 -9.90
CA GLU A 84 -15.85 -1.45 -10.15
C GLU A 84 -16.52 -1.76 -11.50
N GLN A 85 -15.73 -2.05 -12.53
CA GLN A 85 -16.24 -2.43 -13.85
C GLN A 85 -16.90 -3.81 -13.86
N ARG A 86 -16.36 -4.79 -13.10
CA ARG A 86 -16.94 -6.13 -12.97
C ARG A 86 -18.24 -6.17 -12.17
N GLY A 87 -18.44 -5.22 -11.24
CA GLY A 87 -19.66 -5.12 -10.44
C GLY A 87 -20.83 -4.42 -11.14
N ARG A 88 -20.63 -3.89 -12.35
CA ARG A 88 -21.69 -3.21 -13.12
C ARG A 88 -22.47 -4.26 -13.92
N PRO A 89 -23.80 -4.41 -13.73
CA PRO A 89 -24.57 -5.33 -14.56
C PRO A 89 -24.47 -4.91 -16.03
N PRO A 90 -24.44 -5.87 -16.98
CA PRO A 90 -24.54 -5.54 -18.40
C PRO A 90 -25.86 -4.83 -18.63
N VAL A 91 -25.80 -3.66 -19.27
CA VAL A 91 -26.96 -2.89 -19.72
C VAL A 91 -27.55 -3.55 -20.95
#